data_AF-A0AAN1EKE5-F1
#
_entry.id   AF-A0AAN1EKE5-F1
#
_cell.length_a   1.000
_cell.length_b   1.000
_cell.length_c   1.000
_cell.angle_alpha   90.00
_cell.angle_beta   90.00
_cell.angle_gamma   90.00
#
_symmetry.space_group_name_H-M   'P 1'
#
loop_
_entity.id
_entity.type
_entity.pdbx_description
1 polymer ?
#
loop_
_entity_poly.entity_id
_entity_poly.type
_entity_poly.pdbx_seq_one_letter_code
_entity_poly.pdbx_strand_id
1 'polypeptide(L)' 'MLLSLISLDDSQITIVTDAVRQWCCEKKLDIDSIEGRRAVTVAVDLAQLNIAQNRLFAELSKQLDHQ' A
#
# COMPACT_ATOMS: atom_id res chain seq x y z
N MET A 1 -4.84 -0.87 -14.51
CA MET A 1 -3.85 -0.12 -15.32
C MET A 1 -2.68 0.13 -14.38
N LEU A 2 -1.50 -0.46 -14.64
CA LEU A 2 -0.27 -0.21 -13.87
C LEU A 2 0.16 1.24 -14.16
N LEU A 3 -0.48 2.20 -13.48
CA LEU A 3 -0.10 3.60 -13.57
C LEU A 3 1.25 3.73 -12.90
N SER A 4 2.26 3.79 -13.76
CA SER A 4 3.59 4.28 -13.48
C SER A 4 4.37 3.44 -12.46
N LEU A 5 5.27 2.58 -12.92
CA LEU A 5 6.48 2.26 -12.16
C LEU A 5 7.34 3.53 -12.12
N ILE A 6 6.86 4.59 -11.45
CA ILE A 6 7.74 5.67 -11.00
C ILE A 6 8.69 4.98 -10.03
N SER A 7 9.99 5.14 -10.29
CA SER A 7 11.10 4.57 -9.55
C SER A 7 10.93 4.78 -8.05
N LEU A 8 10.19 3.88 -7.39
CA LEU A 8 10.21 3.78 -5.94
C LEU A 8 11.65 3.42 -5.61
N ASP A 9 12.29 4.26 -4.80
CA ASP A 9 13.58 3.87 -4.24
C ASP A 9 13.38 2.71 -3.26
N ASP A 10 14.47 2.01 -2.92
CA ASP A 10 14.40 0.83 -2.06
C ASP A 10 13.74 1.11 -0.70
N SER A 11 13.83 2.33 -0.18
CA SER A 11 13.15 2.72 1.06
C SER A 11 11.64 2.77 0.85
N GLN A 12 11.19 3.37 -0.25
CA GLN A 12 9.77 3.43 -0.60
C GLN A 12 9.19 2.04 -0.86
N ILE A 13 9.95 1.14 -1.52
CA ILE A 13 9.55 -0.26 -1.72
C ILE A 13 9.36 -0.97 -0.37
N THR A 14 10.30 -0.78 0.55
CA THR A 14 10.23 -1.37 1.91
C THR A 14 8.97 -0.90 2.63
N ILE A 15 8.69 0.40 2.59
CA ILE A 15 7.54 1.01 3.28
C ILE A 15 6.21 0.53 2.69
N VAL A 16 6.09 0.49 1.36
CA VAL A 16 4.91 -0.05 0.69
C VAL A 16 4.69 -1.49 1.11
N THR A 17 5.75 -2.30 1.07
CA THR A 17 5.67 -3.74 1.41
C THR A 17 5.26 -3.94 2.87
N ASP A 18 5.84 -3.17 3.79
CA ASP A 18 5.54 -3.26 5.23
C ASP A 18 4.11 -2.83 5.53
N ALA A 19 3.65 -1.70 4.96
CA ALA A 19 2.30 -1.22 5.17
C ALA A 19 1.24 -2.18 4.61
N VAL A 20 1.47 -2.73 3.42
CA VAL A 20 0.55 -3.71 2.80
C VAL A 20 0.52 -4.99 3.62
N ARG A 21 1.67 -5.52 4.04
CA ARG A 21 1.73 -6.72 4.89
C ARG A 21 1.02 -6.50 6.21
N GLN A 22 1.25 -5.35 6.86
CA GLN A 22 0.57 -5.01 8.10
C GLN A 22 -0.94 -4.97 7.91
N TRP A 23 -1.42 -4.27 6.86
CA TRP A 23 -2.86 -4.18 6.59
C TRP A 23 -3.49 -5.54 6.30
N CYS A 24 -2.84 -6.37 5.48
CA CYS A 24 -3.32 -7.73 5.19
C CYS A 24 -3.36 -8.59 6.46
N CYS A 25 -2.34 -8.52 7.32
CA CYS A 25 -2.31 -9.21 8.60
C CYS A 25 -3.46 -8.78 9.53
N GLU A 26 -3.71 -7.47 9.66
CA GLU A 26 -4.80 -6.94 10.50
C GLU A 26 -6.18 -7.39 10.00
N LYS A 27 -6.36 -7.47 8.68
CA LYS A 27 -7.60 -7.90 8.04
C LYS A 27 -7.71 -9.42 7.85
N LYS A 28 -6.64 -10.17 8.19
CA LYS A 28 -6.51 -11.62 7.97
C LYS A 28 -6.71 -12.03 6.50
N LEU A 29 -6.17 -11.22 5.60
CA LEU A 29 -6.22 -11.44 4.15
C LEU A 29 -4.88 -11.95 3.64
N ASP A 30 -4.94 -12.75 2.58
CA ASP A 30 -3.75 -13.11 1.81
C ASP A 30 -3.34 -11.91 0.94
N ILE A 31 -2.04 -11.64 0.85
CA ILE A 31 -1.52 -10.57 -0.02
C ILE A 31 -1.83 -10.84 -1.50
N ASP A 32 -1.95 -12.11 -1.87
CA ASP A 32 -2.33 -12.58 -3.21
C ASP A 32 -3.86 -12.63 -3.38
N SER A 33 -4.65 -12.24 -2.38
CA SER A 33 -6.10 -12.07 -2.55
C SER A 33 -6.42 -10.86 -3.44
N ILE A 34 -7.68 -10.72 -3.85
CA ILE A 34 -8.12 -9.57 -4.63
C ILE A 34 -7.92 -8.28 -3.83
N GLU A 35 -8.25 -8.32 -2.55
CA GLU A 35 -8.09 -7.24 -1.58
C GLU A 35 -6.62 -6.95 -1.30
N GLY A 36 -5.78 -7.98 -1.15
CA GLY A 36 -4.34 -7.82 -0.98
C GLY A 36 -3.68 -7.13 -2.18
N ARG A 37 -3.99 -7.57 -3.40
CA ARG A 37 -3.52 -6.89 -4.63
C ARG A 37 -4.05 -5.47 -4.78
N ARG A 38 -5.28 -5.21 -4.32
CA ARG A 38 -5.85 -3.86 -4.28
C ARG A 38 -5.08 -2.99 -3.28
N ALA A 39 -4.75 -3.52 -2.10
CA ALA A 39 -3.94 -2.82 -1.11
C ALA A 39 -2.56 -2.46 -1.66
N VAL A 40 -1.90 -3.36 -2.40
CA VAL A 40 -0.64 -3.05 -3.10
C VAL A 40 -0.80 -1.86 -4.04
N THR A 41 -1.85 -1.85 -4.85
CA THR A 41 -2.08 -0.77 -5.81
C THR A 41 -2.24 0.58 -5.10
N VAL A 42 -3.10 0.63 -4.07
CA VAL A 42 -3.33 1.85 -3.29
C VAL A 42 -2.05 2.30 -2.57
N ALA A 43 -1.30 1.38 -1.96
CA ALA A 43 -0.07 1.72 -1.26
C ALA A 43 1.00 2.30 -2.20
N VAL A 44 1.14 1.76 -3.41
CA VAL A 44 2.03 2.29 -4.44
C VAL A 44 1.60 3.69 -4.88
N ASP A 45 0.31 3.90 -5.14
CA ASP A 45 -0.23 5.22 -5.51
C ASP A 45 0.07 6.25 -4.40
N LEU A 46 -0.12 5.88 -3.14
CA LEU A 46 0.16 6.75 -1.99
C LEU A 46 1.66 7.07 -1.84
N ALA A 47 2.54 6.10 -2.06
CA ALA A 47 3.98 6.31 -2.03
C ALA A 47 4.44 7.28 -3.13
N GLN A 48 3.84 7.19 -4.32
CA GLN A 48 4.15 8.08 -5.45
C GLN A 48 3.67 9.51 -5.24
N LEU A 49 2.58 9.69 -4.48
CA LEU A 49 2.13 11.01 -4.03
C LEU A 49 3.06 11.63 -2.96
N ASN A 50 4.18 10.96 -2.64
CA ASN A 50 5.15 11.39 -1.65
C ASN A 50 4.52 11.60 -0.27
N ILE A 51 3.49 10.80 0.05
CA ILE A 51 2.91 10.78 1.39
C ILE A 51 4.01 10.37 2.36
N ALA A 52 4.17 11.17 3.41
CA ALA A 52 5.16 10.90 4.45
C ALA A 52 5.05 9.45 4.92
N GLN A 53 6.18 8.76 4.96
CA GLN A 53 6.31 7.33 5.22
C GLN A 53 5.49 6.88 6.45
N ASN A 54 5.52 7.70 7.51
CA ASN A 54 4.80 7.45 8.76
C ASN A 54 3.26 7.54 8.67
N ARG A 55 2.73 8.01 7.54
CA ARG A 55 1.29 8.18 7.29
C ARG A 55 0.74 7.21 6.25
N LEU A 56 1.61 6.47 5.55
CA LEU A 56 1.21 5.62 4.44
C LEU A 56 0.22 4.54 4.91
N PHE A 57 0.50 3.87 6.02
CA PHE A 57 -0.40 2.87 6.59
C PHE A 57 -1.76 3.47 6.99
N ALA A 58 -1.77 4.63 7.65
CA ALA A 58 -3.01 5.27 8.09
C ALA A 58 -3.90 5.66 6.89
N GLU A 59 -3.31 6.20 5.82
CA GLU A 59 -4.06 6.58 4.63
C GLU A 59 -4.47 5.34 3.80
N LEU A 60 -3.64 4.30 3.76
CA LEU A 60 -3.98 3.00 3.16
C LEU A 60 -5.22 2.40 3.84
N SER A 61 -5.20 2.28 5.17
CA SER A 61 -6.32 1.76 5.95
C SER A 61 -7.58 2.59 5.74
N LYS A 62 -7.45 3.92 5.75
CA LYS A 62 -8.58 4.81 5.48
C LYS A 62 -9.18 4.59 4.09
N GLN A 63 -8.39 4.50 3.03
CA GLN A 63 -8.91 4.31 1.67
C GLN A 63 -9.54 2.94 1.43
N LEU A 64 -9.02 1.90 2.10
CA LEU A 64 -9.53 0.54 1.95
C LEU A 64 -10.74 0.26 2.84
N ASP A 65 -10.85 0.90 4.01
CA ASP A 65 -11.98 0.74 4.94
C ASP A 65 -13.19 1.63 4.61
N HIS A 66 -13.04 2.61 3.70
CA HIS A 66 -14.14 3.43 3.19
C HIS A 66 -14.84 2.83 1.94
N GLN A 67 -14.55 1.56 1.58
CA GLN A 67 -15.23 0.82 0.51
C GLN A 67 -15.96 -0.40 1.06
#